data_AF-Q3AXS7-F1
#
_entry.id   AF-Q3AXS7-F1
#
_cell.length_a   1.000
_cell.length_b   1.000
_cell.length_c   1.000
_cell.angle_alpha   90.00
_cell.angle_beta   90.00
_cell.angle_gamma   90.00
#
_symmetry.space_group_name_H-M   'P 1'
#
loop_
_entity.id
_entity.type
_entity.pdbx_description
1 polymer ?
#
loop_
_entity_poly.entity_id
_entity_poly.type
_entity_poly.pdbx_seq_one_letter_code
_entity_poly.pdbx_strand_id
1 'polypeptide(L)'
;MSRRNWVNFFSRGQGFDLTNDLERGYESALLIQNLELEFYGDRLVRSDVELGVPKSVQASILRRFRAALLICRTTLESVERNRGQFDLQELRQLQLIEAVVSRYGYQLPSGGSPAISRAPEALPRSLLGFFDTVRRQLDPASEETVVAGFRRRRNSTLISLRILLLLILVPLLIQQVAGAYIISPAVDRLSPELPFLSYPKPKLEEQAVEKLRVYKQELEFDALLNSDQPLEADQLRQKLAEKAIELKDEADGLSVQAVKNVFSDLSALIAFTVVCFASRDDLRVMRGFFDEAVYGLSDSAKAFAIILFTDIFVGFHSPEGWTVLLNGIAKHLGLPSQENFVMLFIATFPVILATIFKYWIFRYLNRVSPSSVATLKGMNGSG
;
A
#
# COMPACT_ATOMS: atom_id res chain seq x y z
N MET A 1 -20.54 -12.72 -25.28
CA MET A 1 -19.75 -13.81 -24.66
C MET A 1 -19.84 -13.75 -23.12
N SER A 2 -21.05 -13.84 -22.55
CA SER A 2 -21.33 -13.47 -21.14
C SER A 2 -21.53 -14.65 -20.17
N ARG A 3 -21.56 -15.90 -20.66
CA ARG A 3 -21.89 -17.08 -19.83
C ARG A 3 -20.70 -17.82 -19.21
N ARG A 4 -19.44 -17.40 -19.41
CA ARG A 4 -18.24 -18.08 -18.85
C ARG A 4 -17.68 -17.48 -17.56
N ASN A 5 -18.14 -16.30 -17.12
CA ASN A 5 -17.57 -15.62 -15.95
C ASN A 5 -18.08 -16.11 -14.59
N TRP A 6 -19.24 -16.79 -14.55
CA TRP A 6 -19.80 -17.26 -13.28
C TRP A 6 -19.00 -18.41 -12.66
N VAL A 7 -18.43 -19.30 -13.48
CA VAL A 7 -17.64 -20.44 -13.00
C VAL A 7 -16.35 -19.98 -12.31
N ASN A 8 -15.74 -18.87 -12.77
CA ASN A 8 -14.52 -18.32 -12.17
C ASN A 8 -14.76 -17.52 -10.88
N PHE A 9 -15.99 -17.07 -10.61
CA PHE A 9 -16.33 -16.42 -9.35
C PHE A 9 -16.46 -17.46 -8.22
N PHE A 10 -17.09 -18.62 -8.52
CA PHE A 10 -17.18 -19.73 -7.58
C PHE A 10 -15.83 -20.40 -7.30
N SER A 11 -14.93 -20.48 -8.30
CA SER A 11 -13.60 -21.06 -8.08
C SER A 11 -12.67 -20.17 -7.24
N ARG A 12 -12.79 -18.84 -7.31
CA ARG A 12 -12.03 -17.92 -6.43
C ARG A 12 -12.48 -17.99 -4.98
N GLY A 13 -13.77 -18.16 -4.72
CA GLY A 13 -14.29 -18.37 -3.36
C GLY A 13 -13.73 -19.66 -2.75
N GLN A 14 -13.77 -20.75 -3.51
CA GLN A 14 -13.20 -22.04 -3.08
C GLN A 14 -11.69 -21.96 -2.80
N GLY A 15 -10.91 -21.27 -3.64
CA GLY A 15 -9.47 -21.11 -3.42
C GLY A 15 -9.14 -20.37 -2.12
N PHE A 16 -9.88 -19.30 -1.81
CA PHE A 16 -9.69 -18.54 -0.57
C PHE A 16 -10.04 -19.36 0.67
N ASP A 17 -11.15 -20.11 0.62
CA ASP A 17 -11.57 -20.98 1.72
C ASP A 17 -10.54 -22.11 1.95
N LEU A 18 -9.97 -22.67 0.87
CA LEU A 18 -8.95 -23.74 0.94
C LEU A 18 -7.64 -23.26 1.56
N THR A 19 -7.12 -22.09 1.16
CA THR A 19 -5.89 -21.54 1.75
C THR A 19 -6.09 -21.22 3.23
N ASN A 20 -7.25 -20.66 3.61
CA ASN A 20 -7.56 -20.36 5.01
C ASN A 20 -7.70 -21.63 5.87
N ASP A 21 -8.37 -22.67 5.35
CA ASP A 21 -8.46 -23.98 6.00
C ASP A 21 -7.09 -24.62 6.21
N LEU A 22 -6.20 -24.49 5.21
CA LEU A 22 -4.83 -24.98 5.26
C LEU A 22 -4.00 -24.23 6.31
N GLU A 23 -4.04 -22.89 6.32
CA GLU A 23 -3.36 -22.06 7.33
C GLU A 23 -3.81 -22.45 8.75
N ARG A 24 -5.12 -22.62 8.96
CA ARG A 24 -5.68 -23.04 10.25
C ARG A 24 -5.22 -24.44 10.68
N GLY A 25 -5.11 -25.36 9.71
CA GLY A 25 -4.57 -26.71 9.95
C GLY A 25 -3.09 -26.68 10.29
N TYR A 26 -2.32 -25.82 9.63
CA TYR A 26 -0.89 -25.63 9.83
C TYR A 26 -0.58 -25.03 11.21
N GLU A 27 -1.31 -23.98 11.61
CA GLU A 27 -1.22 -23.40 12.96
C GLU A 27 -1.54 -24.45 14.04
N SER A 28 -2.53 -25.31 13.79
CA SER A 28 -2.91 -26.39 14.70
C SER A 28 -1.81 -27.47 14.78
N ALA A 29 -1.16 -27.79 13.67
CA ALA A 29 -0.04 -28.72 13.63
C ALA A 29 1.18 -28.20 14.41
N LEU A 30 1.49 -26.90 14.27
CA LEU A 30 2.52 -26.22 15.05
C LEU A 30 2.20 -26.19 16.55
N LEU A 31 0.93 -25.97 16.91
CA LEU A 31 0.49 -26.02 18.31
C LEU A 31 0.77 -27.39 18.92
N ILE A 32 0.46 -28.48 18.20
CA ILE A 32 0.73 -29.85 18.67
C ILE A 32 2.22 -30.08 18.88
N GLN A 33 3.07 -29.66 17.93
CA GLN A 33 4.52 -29.77 18.08
C GLN A 33 5.05 -28.98 19.28
N ASN A 34 4.53 -27.77 19.50
CA ASN A 34 4.89 -26.98 20.68
C ASN A 34 4.48 -27.68 21.99
N LEU A 35 3.30 -28.30 22.06
CA LEU A 35 2.90 -29.07 23.23
C LEU A 35 3.77 -30.32 23.45
N GLU A 36 4.15 -31.02 22.38
CA GLU A 36 5.09 -32.17 22.43
C GLU A 36 6.45 -31.75 23.00
N LEU A 37 6.98 -30.62 22.56
CA LEU A 37 8.26 -30.08 23.01
C LEU A 37 8.21 -29.58 24.45
N GLU A 38 7.20 -28.79 24.80
CA GLU A 38 7.11 -28.10 26.10
C GLU A 38 6.77 -29.06 27.25
N PHE A 39 5.83 -29.99 27.04
CA PHE A 39 5.28 -30.82 28.12
C PHE A 39 5.70 -32.29 28.03
N TYR A 40 5.97 -32.82 26.84
CA TYR A 40 6.20 -34.25 26.62
C TYR A 40 7.64 -34.58 26.21
N GLY A 41 8.54 -33.61 26.12
CA GLY A 41 9.96 -33.82 25.80
C GLY A 41 10.17 -34.49 24.45
N ASP A 42 9.48 -33.99 23.42
CA ASP A 42 9.50 -34.53 22.04
C ASP A 42 8.88 -35.94 21.91
N ARG A 43 8.09 -36.35 22.91
CA ARG A 43 7.26 -37.57 22.86
C ARG A 43 5.83 -37.22 22.48
N LEU A 44 5.11 -38.21 21.96
CA LEU A 44 3.68 -38.07 21.65
C LEU A 44 2.89 -37.67 22.91
N VAL A 45 1.91 -36.79 22.74
CA VAL A 45 0.98 -36.38 23.78
C VAL A 45 0.17 -37.61 24.22
N ARG A 46 0.30 -38.00 25.49
CA ARG A 46 -0.47 -39.08 26.09
C ARG A 46 -1.21 -38.62 27.34
N SER A 47 -2.36 -39.24 27.59
CA SER A 47 -3.20 -38.93 28.75
C SER A 47 -2.77 -39.62 30.05
N ASP A 48 -1.93 -40.66 29.95
CA ASP A 48 -1.42 -41.47 31.07
C ASP A 48 -0.16 -40.87 31.72
N VAL A 49 0.49 -39.90 31.07
CA VAL A 49 1.69 -39.24 31.59
C VAL A 49 1.29 -38.12 32.55
N GLU A 50 1.68 -38.26 33.82
CA GLU A 50 1.57 -37.17 34.80
C GLU A 50 2.59 -36.07 34.47
N LEU A 51 2.07 -34.93 34.01
CA LEU A 51 2.88 -33.74 33.77
C LEU A 51 3.15 -33.04 35.11
N GLY A 52 4.31 -32.40 35.26
CA GLY A 52 4.66 -31.59 36.44
C GLY A 52 3.84 -30.29 36.62
N VAL A 53 2.66 -30.21 36.00
CA VAL A 53 1.73 -29.06 36.03
C VAL A 53 0.43 -29.43 36.76
N PRO A 54 -0.28 -28.44 37.34
CA PRO A 54 -1.56 -28.67 38.01
C PRO A 54 -2.55 -29.43 37.11
N LYS A 55 -3.38 -30.31 37.70
CA LYS A 55 -4.36 -31.12 36.96
C LYS A 55 -5.31 -30.27 36.08
N SER A 56 -5.64 -29.05 36.50
CA SER A 56 -6.43 -28.10 35.71
C SER A 56 -5.72 -27.66 34.42
N VAL A 57 -4.41 -27.42 34.49
CA VAL A 57 -3.56 -27.07 33.35
C VAL A 57 -3.37 -28.28 32.44
N GLN A 58 -3.14 -29.47 33.00
CA GLN A 58 -3.08 -30.73 32.24
C GLN A 58 -4.37 -30.98 31.45
N ALA A 59 -5.54 -30.76 32.06
CA ALA A 59 -6.83 -30.87 31.38
C ALA A 59 -6.99 -29.84 30.24
N SER A 60 -6.51 -28.60 30.45
CA SER A 60 -6.51 -27.56 29.42
C SER A 60 -5.59 -27.91 28.24
N ILE A 61 -4.38 -28.41 28.51
CA ILE A 61 -3.43 -28.88 27.49
C ILE A 61 -4.04 -30.00 26.65
N LEU A 62 -4.61 -31.02 27.29
CA LEU A 62 -5.26 -32.13 26.59
C LEU A 62 -6.46 -31.67 25.76
N ARG A 63 -7.23 -30.69 26.23
CA ARG A 63 -8.34 -30.10 25.47
C ARG A 63 -7.84 -29.36 24.24
N ARG A 64 -6.79 -28.54 24.37
CA ARG A 64 -6.16 -27.80 23.26
C ARG A 64 -5.56 -28.76 22.24
N PHE A 65 -4.85 -29.79 22.70
CA PHE A 65 -4.31 -30.85 21.85
C PHE A 65 -5.41 -31.54 21.04
N ARG A 66 -6.50 -31.99 21.70
CA ARG A 66 -7.63 -32.65 21.01
C ARG A 66 -8.29 -31.74 19.98
N ALA A 67 -8.49 -30.45 20.32
CA ALA A 67 -9.06 -29.48 19.40
C ALA A 67 -8.15 -29.25 18.18
N ALA A 68 -6.84 -29.08 18.40
CA ALA A 68 -5.87 -28.92 17.33
C ALA A 68 -5.79 -30.18 16.44
N LEU A 69 -5.78 -31.37 17.03
CA LEU A 69 -5.72 -32.63 16.26
C LEU A 69 -6.99 -32.83 15.43
N LEU A 70 -8.14 -32.44 15.96
CA LEU A 70 -9.40 -32.45 15.21
C LEU A 70 -9.32 -31.49 14.01
N ILE A 71 -8.81 -30.27 14.20
CA ILE A 71 -8.63 -29.30 13.11
C ILE A 71 -7.69 -29.87 12.04
N CYS A 72 -6.54 -30.42 12.43
CA CYS A 72 -5.61 -31.04 11.49
C CYS A 72 -6.28 -32.16 10.66
N ARG A 73 -7.12 -33.01 11.29
CA ARG A 73 -7.86 -34.06 10.58
C ARG A 73 -8.90 -33.49 9.62
N THR A 74 -9.69 -32.50 10.05
CA THR A 74 -10.70 -31.88 9.21
C THR A 74 -10.09 -31.11 8.03
N THR A 75 -8.95 -30.43 8.26
CA THR A 75 -8.20 -29.76 7.20
C THR A 75 -7.67 -30.78 6.20
N LEU A 76 -7.10 -31.90 6.67
CA LEU A 76 -6.58 -32.93 5.77
C LEU A 76 -7.71 -33.53 4.91
N GLU A 77 -8.89 -33.80 5.48
CA GLU A 77 -10.07 -34.28 4.73
C GLU A 77 -10.60 -33.27 3.70
N SER A 78 -10.57 -31.96 4.00
CA SER A 78 -11.04 -30.92 3.08
C SER A 78 -10.02 -30.64 1.96
N VAL A 79 -8.73 -30.68 2.31
CA VAL A 79 -7.61 -30.29 1.46
C VAL A 79 -7.16 -31.42 0.52
N GLU A 80 -7.24 -32.69 0.95
CA GLU A 80 -6.79 -33.83 0.15
C GLU A 80 -7.41 -33.89 -1.25
N ARG A 81 -8.69 -33.50 -1.38
CA ARG A 81 -9.40 -33.50 -2.68
C ARG A 81 -8.87 -32.46 -3.67
N ASN A 82 -8.23 -31.40 -3.18
CA ASN A 82 -7.78 -30.26 -3.97
C ASN A 82 -6.25 -30.10 -3.97
N ARG A 83 -5.50 -31.17 -3.66
CA ARG A 83 -4.02 -31.15 -3.53
C ARG A 83 -3.29 -30.49 -4.72
N GLY A 84 -3.85 -30.59 -5.93
CA GLY A 84 -3.28 -30.01 -7.14
C GLY A 84 -3.39 -28.48 -7.28
N GLN A 85 -4.07 -27.80 -6.37
CA GLN A 85 -4.27 -26.34 -6.41
C GLN A 85 -3.27 -25.56 -5.54
N PHE A 86 -2.53 -26.23 -4.65
CA PHE A 86 -1.64 -25.59 -3.68
C PHE A 86 -0.28 -25.21 -4.26
N ASP A 87 0.28 -24.11 -3.76
CA ASP A 87 1.65 -23.71 -4.04
C ASP A 87 2.70 -24.52 -3.24
N LEU A 88 3.99 -24.28 -3.49
CA LEU A 88 5.06 -25.01 -2.81
C LEU A 88 5.09 -24.78 -1.29
N GLN A 89 4.72 -23.59 -0.81
CA GLN A 89 4.67 -23.28 0.62
C GLN A 89 3.47 -23.97 1.28
N GLU A 90 2.31 -23.90 0.64
CA GLU A 90 1.07 -24.57 1.04
C GLU A 90 1.25 -26.11 1.06
N LEU A 91 1.98 -26.69 0.10
CA LEU A 91 2.32 -28.12 0.14
C LEU A 91 3.23 -28.50 1.32
N ARG A 92 4.15 -27.61 1.74
CA ARG A 92 4.97 -27.84 2.95
C ARG A 92 4.12 -27.77 4.21
N GLN A 93 3.16 -26.84 4.26
CA GLN A 93 2.20 -26.75 5.36
C GLN A 93 1.36 -28.04 5.45
N LEU A 94 0.87 -28.53 4.32
CA LEU A 94 0.12 -29.78 4.24
C LEU A 94 0.95 -30.99 4.71
N GLN A 95 2.23 -31.08 4.32
CA GLN A 95 3.13 -32.15 4.77
C GLN A 95 3.29 -32.18 6.30
N LEU A 96 3.34 -31.02 6.94
CA LEU A 96 3.38 -30.94 8.41
C LEU A 96 2.10 -31.50 9.03
N ILE A 97 0.94 -31.15 8.47
CA ILE A 97 -0.37 -31.64 8.90
C ILE A 97 -0.46 -33.17 8.72
N GLU A 98 -0.09 -33.69 7.54
CA GLU A 98 -0.02 -35.13 7.25
C GLU A 98 0.90 -35.86 8.25
N ALA A 99 2.07 -35.29 8.55
CA ALA A 99 3.00 -35.86 9.53
C ALA A 99 2.39 -35.90 10.94
N VAL A 100 1.74 -34.83 11.40
CA VAL A 100 1.09 -34.81 12.72
C VAL A 100 -0.07 -35.81 12.77
N VAL A 101 -0.95 -35.82 11.77
CA VAL A 101 -2.13 -36.71 11.74
C VAL A 101 -1.71 -38.17 11.67
N SER A 102 -0.72 -38.53 10.85
CA SER A 102 -0.22 -39.90 10.72
C SER A 102 0.41 -40.41 12.02
N ARG A 103 1.16 -39.54 12.75
CA ARG A 103 1.73 -39.89 14.07
C ARG A 103 0.67 -40.30 15.09
N TYR A 104 -0.47 -39.62 15.12
CA TYR A 104 -1.58 -39.93 16.04
C TYR A 104 -2.63 -40.88 15.45
N GLY A 105 -2.58 -41.18 14.16
CA GLY A 105 -3.53 -42.06 13.46
C GLY A 105 -3.37 -43.55 13.78
N TYR A 106 -2.14 -43.99 14.10
CA TYR A 106 -1.86 -45.40 14.41
C TYR A 106 -2.15 -45.82 15.87
N GLN A 107 -2.54 -44.89 16.76
CA GLN A 107 -2.56 -45.14 18.21
C GLN A 107 -3.86 -44.77 18.96
N LEU A 108 -5.02 -44.74 18.30
CA LEU A 108 -6.30 -44.85 19.03
C LEU A 108 -6.89 -46.28 18.94
N PRO A 109 -6.40 -47.25 19.73
CA PRO A 109 -7.25 -48.37 20.11
C PRO A 109 -8.25 -47.89 21.16
N SER A 110 -9.53 -48.00 20.81
CA SER A 110 -10.63 -47.99 21.78
C SER A 110 -10.37 -49.09 22.82
N GLY A 111 -9.87 -48.70 24.00
CA GLY A 111 -9.75 -49.58 25.17
C GLY A 111 -8.59 -50.59 25.11
N GLY A 112 -7.47 -50.24 25.75
CA GLY A 112 -6.40 -51.19 26.05
C GLY A 112 -5.02 -50.52 26.15
N SER A 113 -4.41 -50.56 27.33
CA SER A 113 -3.07 -50.02 27.62
C SER A 113 -2.01 -50.54 26.63
N PRO A 114 -1.16 -49.67 26.05
CA PRO A 114 -0.06 -50.14 25.23
C PRO A 114 1.08 -50.61 26.15
N ALA A 115 1.41 -51.89 26.07
CA ALA A 115 2.58 -52.48 26.69
C ALA A 115 3.87 -51.86 26.10
N ILE A 116 4.80 -51.57 27.00
CA ILE A 116 6.14 -51.06 26.74
C ILE A 116 7.01 -52.18 26.13
N SER A 117 7.54 -51.97 24.93
CA SER A 117 8.75 -52.65 24.43
C SER A 117 9.36 -51.82 23.30
N ARG A 118 10.41 -51.04 23.60
CA ARG A 118 11.85 -51.36 23.42
C ARG A 118 12.36 -51.15 21.98
N ALA A 119 12.97 -49.99 21.74
CA ALA A 119 14.37 -49.80 21.34
C ALA A 119 14.62 -48.30 21.04
N PRO A 120 15.75 -47.71 21.47
CA PRO A 120 16.07 -46.33 21.15
C PRO A 120 16.57 -46.27 19.70
N GLU A 121 15.83 -45.64 18.79
CA GLU A 121 16.33 -45.34 17.44
C GLU A 121 17.39 -44.23 17.53
N ALA A 122 18.64 -44.63 17.33
CA ALA A 122 19.85 -43.82 17.48
C ALA A 122 20.16 -42.94 16.26
N LEU A 123 19.15 -42.40 15.55
CA LEU A 123 19.36 -41.45 14.46
C LEU A 123 18.38 -40.28 14.57
N PRO A 124 18.86 -39.02 14.66
CA PRO A 124 17.99 -37.86 14.72
C PRO A 124 17.13 -37.79 13.45
N ARG A 125 15.80 -37.88 13.62
CA ARG A 125 14.78 -37.89 12.55
C ARG A 125 14.79 -36.65 11.65
N SER A 126 15.58 -35.63 11.97
CA SER A 126 15.82 -34.45 11.12
C SER A 126 16.63 -34.75 9.85
N LEU A 127 17.51 -35.77 9.86
CA LEU A 127 18.34 -36.10 8.70
C LEU A 127 17.61 -36.97 7.66
N LEU A 128 16.70 -37.85 8.11
CA LEU A 128 15.89 -38.69 7.23
C LEU A 128 14.87 -37.85 6.44
N GLY A 129 14.27 -36.82 7.07
CA GLY A 129 13.41 -35.87 6.37
C GLY A 129 14.15 -35.04 5.32
N PHE A 130 15.43 -34.74 5.54
CA PHE A 130 16.24 -33.99 4.58
C PHE A 130 16.55 -34.81 3.32
N PHE A 131 16.85 -36.11 3.45
CA PHE A 131 17.12 -36.99 2.30
C PHE A 131 15.89 -37.22 1.43
N ASP A 132 14.70 -37.41 2.02
CA ASP A 132 13.46 -37.50 1.24
C ASP A 132 13.07 -36.16 0.60
N THR A 133 13.41 -35.03 1.24
CA THR A 133 13.23 -33.69 0.66
C THR A 133 14.17 -33.48 -0.53
N VAL A 134 15.43 -33.89 -0.45
CA VAL A 134 16.39 -33.82 -1.57
C VAL A 134 15.97 -34.75 -2.71
N ARG A 135 15.49 -35.97 -2.41
CA ARG A 135 15.01 -36.91 -3.43
C ARG A 135 13.74 -36.41 -4.13
N ARG A 136 12.82 -35.74 -3.42
CA ARG A 136 11.65 -35.07 -4.02
C ARG A 136 11.99 -33.77 -4.75
N GLN A 137 13.08 -33.09 -4.40
CA GLN A 137 13.61 -31.96 -5.18
C GLN A 137 14.29 -32.40 -6.49
N LEU A 138 14.60 -33.70 -6.63
CA LEU A 138 15.12 -34.32 -7.86
C LEU A 138 14.03 -34.96 -8.73
N ASP A 139 12.74 -34.84 -8.34
CA ASP A 139 11.61 -35.36 -9.10
C ASP A 139 11.21 -34.34 -10.21
N PRO A 140 11.05 -34.75 -11.49
CA PRO A 140 10.83 -33.84 -12.63
C PRO A 140 9.55 -32.99 -12.54
N ALA A 141 8.60 -33.32 -11.66
CA ALA A 141 7.42 -32.50 -11.38
C ALA A 141 7.74 -31.21 -10.57
N SER A 142 8.87 -31.20 -9.84
CA SER A 142 9.33 -30.02 -9.11
C SER A 142 9.83 -28.92 -10.06
N GLU A 143 10.43 -29.29 -11.20
CA GLU A 143 10.87 -28.34 -12.22
C GLU A 143 9.66 -27.63 -12.86
N GLU A 144 8.60 -28.37 -13.21
CA GLU A 144 7.40 -27.78 -13.82
C GLU A 144 6.68 -26.79 -12.91
N THR A 145 6.56 -27.11 -11.62
CA THR A 145 5.90 -26.24 -10.62
C THR A 145 6.74 -25.00 -10.31
N VAL A 146 8.05 -25.15 -10.19
CA VAL A 146 8.99 -24.03 -10.05
C VAL A 146 8.94 -23.11 -11.28
N VAL A 147 8.96 -23.69 -12.49
CA VAL A 147 8.84 -22.92 -13.74
C VAL A 147 7.46 -22.25 -13.85
N ALA A 148 6.38 -22.88 -13.38
CA ALA A 148 5.05 -22.27 -13.32
C ALA A 148 5.00 -21.08 -12.35
N GLY A 149 5.61 -21.19 -11.16
CA GLY A 149 5.73 -20.11 -10.19
C GLY A 149 6.51 -18.91 -10.74
N PHE A 150 7.66 -19.17 -11.38
CA PHE A 150 8.43 -18.13 -12.06
C PHE A 150 7.66 -17.45 -13.20
N ARG A 151 6.93 -18.22 -14.02
CA ARG A 151 6.07 -17.67 -15.08
C ARG A 151 4.95 -16.80 -14.50
N ARG A 152 4.31 -17.23 -13.41
CA ARG A 152 3.23 -16.47 -12.73
C ARG A 152 3.75 -15.16 -12.16
N ARG A 153 4.89 -15.18 -11.45
CA ARG A 153 5.52 -13.96 -10.92
C ARG A 153 5.94 -13.01 -12.05
N ARG A 154 6.60 -13.52 -13.10
CA ARG A 154 6.97 -12.72 -14.28
C ARG A 154 5.75 -12.08 -14.95
N ASN A 155 4.69 -12.85 -15.17
CA ASN A 155 3.46 -12.32 -15.78
C ASN A 155 2.80 -11.26 -14.88
N SER A 156 2.74 -11.49 -13.57
CA SER A 156 2.23 -10.51 -12.60
C SER A 156 3.04 -9.20 -12.64
N THR A 157 4.37 -9.29 -12.63
CA THR A 157 5.25 -8.13 -12.74
C THR A 157 5.05 -7.38 -14.06
N LEU A 158 4.96 -8.08 -15.19
CA LEU A 158 4.76 -7.45 -16.51
C LEU A 158 3.39 -6.77 -16.62
N ILE A 159 2.32 -7.39 -16.12
CA ILE A 159 0.98 -6.79 -16.09
C ILE A 159 1.00 -5.56 -15.18
N SER A 160 1.58 -5.68 -13.98
CA SER A 160 1.68 -4.59 -13.00
C SER A 160 2.48 -3.40 -13.56
N LEU A 161 3.61 -3.67 -14.22
CA LEU A 161 4.42 -2.65 -14.89
C LEU A 161 3.66 -2.01 -16.05
N ARG A 162 2.98 -2.81 -16.87
CA ARG A 162 2.18 -2.32 -18.00
C ARG A 162 1.07 -1.39 -17.53
N ILE A 163 0.30 -1.78 -16.50
CA ILE A 163 -0.79 -0.94 -16.01
C ILE A 163 -0.26 0.30 -15.30
N LEU A 164 0.84 0.21 -14.54
CA LEU A 164 1.51 1.36 -13.95
C LEU A 164 1.93 2.37 -15.04
N LEU A 165 2.55 1.87 -16.11
CA LEU A 165 2.97 2.69 -17.25
C LEU A 165 1.77 3.30 -17.97
N LEU A 166 0.69 2.55 -18.20
CA LEU A 166 -0.54 3.08 -18.81
C LEU A 166 -1.20 4.15 -17.93
N LEU A 167 -1.23 3.95 -16.61
CA LEU A 167 -1.83 4.86 -15.64
C LEU A 167 -1.11 6.23 -15.59
N ILE A 168 0.19 6.25 -15.92
CA ILE A 168 0.99 7.49 -15.99
C ILE A 168 0.98 8.07 -17.40
N LEU A 169 1.27 7.24 -18.41
CA LEU A 169 1.49 7.69 -19.78
C LEU A 169 0.19 8.16 -20.44
N VAL A 170 -0.93 7.47 -20.24
CA VAL A 170 -2.19 7.80 -20.92
C VAL A 170 -2.74 9.16 -20.48
N PRO A 171 -2.88 9.46 -19.17
CA PRO A 171 -3.30 10.79 -18.73
C PRO A 171 -2.36 11.89 -19.19
N LEU A 172 -1.04 11.66 -19.13
CA LEU A 172 -0.04 12.64 -19.57
C LEU A 172 -0.13 12.91 -21.08
N LEU A 173 -0.25 11.87 -21.90
CA LEU A 173 -0.42 12.03 -23.35
C LEU A 173 -1.74 12.73 -23.68
N ILE A 174 -2.83 12.39 -23.01
CA ILE A 174 -4.12 13.06 -23.23
C ILE A 174 -4.05 14.51 -22.78
N GLN A 175 -3.43 14.81 -21.64
CA GLN A 175 -3.20 16.18 -21.17
C GLN A 175 -2.47 17.02 -22.23
N GLN A 176 -1.37 16.49 -22.78
CA GLN A 176 -0.56 17.17 -23.80
C GLN A 176 -1.32 17.32 -25.13
N VAL A 177 -1.92 16.24 -25.65
CA VAL A 177 -2.61 16.24 -26.95
C VAL A 177 -3.90 17.06 -26.89
N ALA A 178 -4.74 16.84 -25.87
CA ALA A 178 -5.96 17.62 -25.68
C ALA A 178 -5.60 19.08 -25.39
N GLY A 179 -4.60 19.32 -24.54
CA GLY A 179 -4.08 20.66 -24.23
C GLY A 179 -3.70 21.43 -25.48
N ALA A 180 -2.85 20.84 -26.33
CA ALA A 180 -2.31 21.51 -27.52
C ALA A 180 -3.33 21.65 -28.66
N TYR A 181 -4.07 20.58 -28.98
CA TYR A 181 -4.86 20.53 -30.23
C TYR A 181 -6.35 20.82 -30.05
N ILE A 182 -6.90 20.66 -28.84
CA ILE A 182 -8.35 20.80 -28.59
C ILE A 182 -8.60 22.00 -27.69
N ILE A 183 -7.99 22.01 -26.51
CA ILE A 183 -8.25 22.94 -25.43
C ILE A 183 -7.67 24.31 -25.76
N SER A 184 -6.41 24.39 -26.21
CA SER A 184 -5.80 25.67 -26.58
C SER A 184 -6.63 26.44 -27.61
N PRO A 185 -6.96 25.88 -28.80
CA PRO A 185 -7.76 26.59 -29.78
C PRO A 185 -9.21 26.81 -29.33
N ALA A 186 -9.78 25.94 -28.49
CA ALA A 186 -11.13 26.15 -27.94
C ALA A 186 -11.17 27.33 -26.96
N VAL A 187 -10.22 27.39 -26.03
CA VAL A 187 -10.13 28.48 -25.03
C VAL A 187 -9.87 29.81 -25.74
N ASP A 188 -8.97 29.86 -26.72
CA ASP A 188 -8.67 31.11 -27.43
C ASP A 188 -9.88 31.66 -28.19
N ARG A 189 -10.76 30.78 -28.70
CA ARG A 189 -12.01 31.18 -29.38
C ARG A 189 -13.13 31.55 -28.42
N LEU A 190 -13.25 30.84 -27.30
CA LEU A 190 -14.37 30.98 -26.36
C LEU A 190 -14.10 31.99 -25.24
N SER A 191 -12.84 32.32 -24.95
CA SER A 191 -12.47 33.24 -23.87
C SER A 191 -13.17 34.60 -23.97
N PRO A 192 -13.36 35.20 -25.16
CA PRO A 192 -14.09 36.46 -25.28
C PRO A 192 -15.60 36.34 -24.99
N GLU A 193 -16.18 35.16 -25.24
CA GLU A 193 -17.64 34.94 -25.16
C GLU A 193 -18.10 34.49 -23.78
N LEU A 194 -17.20 33.91 -22.96
CA LEU A 194 -17.54 33.26 -21.70
C LEU A 194 -16.86 33.95 -20.51
N PRO A 195 -17.58 34.83 -19.77
CA PRO A 195 -17.02 35.58 -18.64
C PRO A 195 -16.41 34.71 -17.53
N PHE A 196 -16.95 33.50 -17.33
CA PHE A 196 -16.43 32.58 -16.30
C PHE A 196 -15.02 32.05 -16.63
N LEU A 197 -14.60 32.06 -17.90
CA LEU A 197 -13.23 31.73 -18.28
C LEU A 197 -12.25 32.82 -17.82
N SER A 198 -12.73 34.02 -17.54
CA SER A 198 -11.92 35.10 -16.98
C SER A 198 -11.83 35.07 -15.45
N TYR A 199 -12.10 33.93 -14.79
CA TYR A 199 -12.03 33.84 -13.32
C TYR A 199 -10.67 34.22 -12.70
N PRO A 200 -9.49 33.96 -13.33
CA PRO A 200 -8.20 34.37 -12.77
C PRO A 200 -7.96 35.87 -12.91
N LYS A 201 -8.60 36.49 -13.92
CA LYS A 201 -8.31 37.84 -14.39
C LYS A 201 -8.39 38.92 -13.29
N PRO A 202 -9.45 39.00 -12.45
CA PRO A 202 -9.51 40.05 -11.42
C PRO A 202 -8.34 40.01 -10.44
N LYS A 203 -7.94 38.80 -10.05
CA LYS A 203 -6.83 38.60 -9.11
C LYS A 203 -5.47 38.87 -9.75
N LEU A 204 -5.31 38.53 -11.04
CA LEU A 204 -4.10 38.84 -11.80
C LEU A 204 -3.99 40.33 -12.10
N GLU A 205 -5.12 41.03 -12.32
CA GLU A 205 -5.17 42.48 -12.46
C GLU A 205 -4.79 43.19 -11.15
N GLU A 206 -5.25 42.70 -9.99
CA GLU A 206 -4.78 43.21 -8.68
C GLU A 206 -3.25 43.09 -8.53
N GLN A 207 -2.68 41.94 -8.92
CA GLN A 207 -1.23 41.76 -8.94
C GLN A 207 -0.53 42.68 -9.94
N ALA A 208 -1.11 42.89 -11.13
CA ALA A 208 -0.60 43.82 -12.12
C ALA A 208 -0.61 45.26 -11.59
N VAL A 209 -1.66 45.67 -10.87
CA VAL A 209 -1.73 46.99 -10.22
C VAL A 209 -0.65 47.14 -9.15
N GLU A 210 -0.39 46.11 -8.35
CA GLU A 210 0.68 46.16 -7.35
C GLU A 210 2.06 46.22 -8.01
N LYS A 211 2.31 45.45 -9.08
CA LYS A 211 3.53 45.57 -9.90
C LYS A 211 3.70 46.98 -10.47
N LEU A 212 2.61 47.59 -10.93
CA LEU A 212 2.63 48.97 -11.45
C LEU A 212 2.95 49.99 -10.35
N ARG A 213 2.43 49.79 -9.13
CA ARG A 213 2.72 50.62 -7.96
C ARG A 213 4.19 50.53 -7.57
N VAL A 214 4.76 49.33 -7.54
CA VAL A 214 6.19 49.13 -7.27
C VAL A 214 7.04 49.80 -8.34
N TYR A 215 6.69 49.62 -9.62
CA TYR A 215 7.40 50.28 -10.72
C TYR A 215 7.37 51.82 -10.62
N LYS A 216 6.24 52.40 -10.21
CA LYS A 216 6.16 53.85 -9.93
C LYS A 216 7.13 54.25 -8.81
N GLN A 217 7.17 53.48 -7.73
CA GLN A 217 8.06 53.74 -6.59
C GLN A 217 9.54 53.59 -6.98
N GLU A 218 9.88 52.62 -7.81
CA GLU A 218 11.22 52.46 -8.38
C GLU A 218 11.63 53.70 -9.19
N LEU A 219 10.76 54.20 -10.08
CA LEU A 219 11.02 55.42 -10.85
C LEU A 219 11.21 56.66 -9.95
N GLU A 220 10.40 56.80 -8.90
CA GLU A 220 10.52 57.90 -7.94
C GLU A 220 11.81 57.77 -7.10
N PHE A 221 12.18 56.55 -6.70
CA PHE A 221 13.40 56.27 -5.96
C PHE A 221 14.65 56.53 -6.79
N ASP A 222 14.67 56.09 -8.05
CA ASP A 222 15.78 56.31 -8.98
C ASP A 222 16.01 57.81 -9.24
N ALA A 223 14.94 58.60 -9.36
CA ALA A 223 15.04 60.04 -9.49
C ALA A 223 15.69 60.68 -8.26
N LEU A 224 15.31 60.24 -7.05
CA LEU A 224 15.89 60.71 -5.79
C LEU A 224 17.36 60.32 -5.64
N LEU A 225 17.74 59.12 -6.08
CA LEU A 225 19.09 58.59 -5.95
C LEU A 225 20.09 59.28 -6.89
N ASN A 226 19.66 59.59 -8.12
CA ASN A 226 20.53 60.22 -9.12
C ASN A 226 20.62 61.76 -9.00
N SER A 227 19.93 62.37 -8.01
CA SER A 227 19.78 63.83 -7.89
C SER A 227 19.19 64.49 -9.15
N ASP A 228 18.49 63.70 -9.97
CA ASP A 228 17.80 64.17 -11.15
C ASP A 228 16.49 64.85 -10.72
N GLN A 229 15.99 65.76 -11.54
CA GLN A 229 14.63 66.24 -11.36
C GLN A 229 13.66 65.06 -11.52
N PRO A 230 12.65 64.93 -10.65
CA PRO A 230 11.63 63.91 -10.83
C PRO A 230 11.05 64.05 -12.23
N LEU A 231 10.80 62.90 -12.88
CA LEU A 231 10.22 62.85 -14.23
C LEU A 231 9.05 63.83 -14.33
N GLU A 232 9.02 64.64 -15.38
CA GLU A 232 7.87 65.50 -15.66
C GLU A 232 6.58 64.67 -15.64
N ALA A 233 5.49 65.25 -15.15
CA ALA A 233 4.23 64.53 -14.95
C ALA A 233 3.77 63.76 -16.20
N ASP A 234 4.02 64.29 -17.39
CA ASP A 234 3.67 63.66 -18.65
C ASP A 234 4.60 62.49 -19.01
N GLN A 235 5.91 62.60 -18.75
CA GLN A 235 6.87 61.51 -18.94
C GLN A 235 6.59 60.35 -17.99
N LEU A 236 6.28 60.66 -16.72
CA LEU A 236 5.89 59.64 -15.74
C LEU A 236 4.60 58.92 -16.18
N ARG A 237 3.58 59.68 -16.61
CA ARG A 237 2.33 59.10 -17.14
C ARG A 237 2.58 58.21 -18.34
N GLN A 238 3.43 58.61 -19.27
CA GLN A 238 3.76 57.81 -20.45
C GLN A 238 4.42 56.49 -20.05
N LYS A 239 5.45 56.52 -19.19
CA LYS A 239 6.11 55.30 -18.69
C LYS A 239 5.15 54.39 -17.93
N LEU A 240 4.30 54.96 -17.06
CA LEU A 240 3.29 54.19 -16.32
C LEU A 240 2.23 53.60 -17.25
N ALA A 241 1.81 54.31 -18.30
CA ALA A 241 0.84 53.82 -19.27
C ALA A 241 1.42 52.66 -20.11
N GLU A 242 2.65 52.81 -20.58
CA GLU A 242 3.38 51.75 -21.28
C GLU A 242 3.50 50.51 -20.39
N LYS A 243 3.94 50.69 -19.13
CA LYS A 243 4.06 49.58 -18.19
C LYS A 243 2.71 48.95 -17.84
N ALA A 244 1.65 49.75 -17.72
CA ALA A 244 0.31 49.24 -17.43
C ALA A 244 -0.24 48.37 -18.58
N ILE A 245 0.03 48.72 -19.84
CA ILE A 245 -0.35 47.90 -21.00
C ILE A 245 0.43 46.58 -20.99
N GLU A 246 1.75 46.62 -20.77
CA GLU A 246 2.59 45.42 -20.67
C GLU A 246 2.08 44.46 -19.57
N LEU A 247 1.79 45.00 -18.38
CA LEU A 247 1.30 44.22 -17.24
C LEU A 247 -0.11 43.66 -17.47
N LYS A 248 -0.95 44.39 -18.19
CA LYS A 248 -2.29 43.92 -18.59
C LYS A 248 -2.18 42.75 -19.58
N ASP A 249 -1.34 42.87 -20.60
CA ASP A 249 -1.14 41.80 -21.58
C ASP A 249 -0.53 40.55 -20.92
N GLU A 250 0.37 40.71 -19.96
CA GLU A 250 0.89 39.63 -19.11
C GLU A 250 -0.24 38.95 -18.32
N ALA A 251 -1.08 39.73 -17.64
CA ALA A 251 -2.20 39.21 -16.84
C ALA A 251 -3.24 38.47 -17.70
N ASP A 252 -3.56 39.01 -18.89
CA ASP A 252 -4.47 38.38 -19.85
C ASP A 252 -3.89 37.05 -20.37
N GLY A 253 -2.60 37.02 -20.73
CA GLY A 253 -1.91 35.80 -21.15
C GLY A 253 -1.87 34.72 -20.06
N LEU A 254 -1.57 35.10 -18.82
CA LEU A 254 -1.58 34.20 -17.67
C LEU A 254 -2.97 33.65 -17.35
N SER A 255 -4.01 34.50 -17.46
CA SER A 255 -5.40 34.08 -17.28
C SER A 255 -5.80 33.01 -18.29
N VAL A 256 -5.50 33.23 -19.57
CA VAL A 256 -5.80 32.25 -20.63
C VAL A 256 -5.01 30.95 -20.41
N GLN A 257 -3.74 31.05 -20.02
CA GLN A 257 -2.92 29.86 -19.73
C GLN A 257 -3.46 29.06 -18.54
N ALA A 258 -3.87 29.71 -17.47
CA ALA A 258 -4.45 29.07 -16.30
C ALA A 258 -5.73 28.29 -16.64
N VAL A 259 -6.57 28.86 -17.48
CA VAL A 259 -7.79 28.19 -17.97
C VAL A 259 -7.43 26.97 -18.80
N LYS A 260 -6.47 27.10 -19.74
CA LYS A 260 -5.97 25.97 -20.55
C LYS A 260 -5.43 24.84 -19.66
N ASN A 261 -4.67 25.18 -18.63
CA ASN A 261 -4.15 24.23 -17.64
C ASN A 261 -5.28 23.48 -16.93
N VAL A 262 -6.29 24.18 -16.40
CA VAL A 262 -7.42 23.56 -15.69
C VAL A 262 -8.17 22.56 -16.57
N PHE A 263 -8.50 22.94 -17.82
CA PHE A 263 -9.17 22.02 -18.74
C PHE A 263 -8.27 20.84 -19.14
N SER A 264 -6.96 21.09 -19.28
CA SER A 264 -5.99 20.05 -19.61
C SER A 264 -5.89 19.02 -18.47
N ASP A 265 -5.82 19.48 -17.23
CA ASP A 265 -5.83 18.62 -16.04
C ASP A 265 -7.15 17.85 -15.90
N LEU A 266 -8.28 18.49 -16.19
CA LEU A 266 -9.59 17.82 -16.19
C LEU A 266 -9.64 16.71 -17.24
N SER A 267 -9.08 16.94 -18.43
CA SER A 267 -8.97 15.91 -19.47
C SER A 267 -8.08 14.74 -19.02
N ALA A 268 -6.98 15.04 -18.32
CA ALA A 268 -6.09 14.05 -17.73
C ALA A 268 -6.78 13.22 -16.64
N LEU A 269 -7.59 13.86 -15.80
CA LEU A 269 -8.36 13.21 -14.75
C LEU A 269 -9.44 12.28 -15.33
N ILE A 270 -10.13 12.71 -16.39
CA ILE A 270 -11.09 11.88 -17.12
C ILE A 270 -10.37 10.67 -17.73
N ALA A 271 -9.24 10.89 -18.41
CA ALA A 271 -8.42 9.83 -18.96
C ALA A 271 -7.97 8.81 -17.90
N PHE A 272 -7.45 9.29 -16.78
CA PHE A 272 -7.02 8.46 -15.65
C PHE A 272 -8.18 7.61 -15.12
N THR A 273 -9.36 8.21 -14.97
CA THR A 273 -10.57 7.53 -14.50
C THR A 273 -11.04 6.47 -15.48
N VAL A 274 -11.01 6.76 -16.78
CA VAL A 274 -11.34 5.80 -17.86
C VAL A 274 -10.36 4.63 -17.85
N VAL A 275 -9.06 4.89 -17.72
CA VAL A 275 -8.03 3.83 -17.61
C VAL A 275 -8.28 2.98 -16.36
N CYS A 276 -8.56 3.59 -15.21
CA CYS A 276 -8.88 2.87 -13.98
C CYS A 276 -10.09 1.93 -14.15
N PHE A 277 -11.13 2.38 -14.85
CA PHE A 277 -12.31 1.57 -15.09
C PHE A 277 -12.13 0.51 -16.17
N ALA A 278 -11.35 0.78 -17.21
CA ALA A 278 -11.04 -0.18 -18.27
C ALA A 278 -10.10 -1.29 -17.77
N SER A 279 -9.19 -0.97 -16.84
CA SER A 279 -8.14 -1.86 -16.36
C SER A 279 -8.36 -2.40 -14.95
N ARG A 280 -9.62 -2.52 -14.49
CA ARG A 280 -9.94 -3.00 -13.12
C ARG A 280 -9.33 -4.34 -12.77
N ASP A 281 -9.26 -5.27 -13.72
CA ASP A 281 -8.67 -6.60 -13.48
C ASP A 281 -7.15 -6.54 -13.34
N ASP A 282 -6.49 -5.74 -14.18
CA ASP A 282 -5.04 -5.51 -14.11
C ASP A 282 -4.66 -4.73 -12.84
N LEU A 283 -5.49 -3.77 -12.41
CA LEU A 283 -5.30 -3.06 -11.14
C LEU A 283 -5.37 -4.00 -9.93
N ARG A 284 -6.17 -5.07 -9.99
CA ARG A 284 -6.20 -6.10 -8.95
C ARG A 284 -4.89 -6.90 -8.91
N VAL A 285 -4.31 -7.19 -10.08
CA VAL A 285 -2.99 -7.83 -10.18
C VAL A 285 -1.90 -6.91 -9.63
N MET A 286 -1.93 -5.63 -10.01
CA MET A 286 -1.01 -4.60 -9.52
C MET A 286 -1.09 -4.44 -7.99
N ARG A 287 -2.30 -4.44 -7.42
CA ARG A 287 -2.50 -4.43 -5.97
C ARG A 287 -1.84 -5.63 -5.31
N GLY A 288 -2.07 -6.84 -5.83
CA GLY A 288 -1.42 -8.05 -5.32
C GLY A 288 0.11 -8.00 -5.41
N PHE A 289 0.65 -7.43 -6.48
CA PHE A 289 2.09 -7.20 -6.63
C PHE A 289 2.63 -6.20 -5.60
N PHE A 290 1.94 -5.09 -5.34
CA PHE A 290 2.31 -4.14 -4.29
C PHE A 290 2.20 -4.75 -2.89
N ASP A 291 1.15 -5.55 -2.63
CA ASP A 291 1.00 -6.26 -1.36
C ASP A 291 2.18 -7.24 -1.17
N GLU A 292 2.51 -8.08 -2.16
CA GLU A 292 3.67 -8.99 -2.11
C GLU A 292 4.99 -8.22 -1.88
N ALA A 293 5.16 -7.07 -2.54
CA ALA A 293 6.33 -6.21 -2.37
C ALA A 293 6.42 -5.65 -0.95
N VAL A 294 5.34 -5.10 -0.40
CA VAL A 294 5.31 -4.51 0.95
C VAL A 294 5.45 -5.58 2.03
N TYR A 295 4.75 -6.71 1.91
CA TYR A 295 4.86 -7.81 2.87
C TYR A 295 6.22 -8.50 2.82
N GLY A 296 6.83 -8.58 1.62
CA GLY A 296 8.17 -9.12 1.41
C GLY A 296 9.31 -8.27 1.95
N LEU A 297 9.05 -7.02 2.36
CA LEU A 297 10.04 -6.19 3.07
C LEU A 297 10.30 -6.73 4.48
N SER A 298 11.55 -6.66 4.93
CA SER A 298 11.89 -6.93 6.34
C SER A 298 11.18 -5.93 7.27
N ASP A 299 10.95 -6.31 8.52
CA ASP A 299 10.35 -5.41 9.51
C ASP A 299 11.19 -4.13 9.72
N SER A 300 12.52 -4.24 9.59
CA SER A 300 13.44 -3.10 9.58
C SER A 300 13.22 -2.17 8.38
N ALA A 301 13.01 -2.69 7.18
CA ALA A 301 12.75 -1.89 5.98
C ALA A 301 11.38 -1.21 6.04
N LYS A 302 10.35 -1.90 6.56
CA LYS A 302 9.03 -1.30 6.81
C LYS A 302 9.12 -0.14 7.79
N ALA A 303 9.86 -0.30 8.89
CA ALA A 303 10.07 0.77 9.86
C ALA A 303 10.83 1.97 9.26
N PHE A 304 11.91 1.71 8.49
CA PHE A 304 12.65 2.76 7.81
C PHE A 304 11.78 3.53 6.80
N ALA A 305 10.98 2.83 5.99
CA ALA A 305 10.09 3.46 5.02
C ALA A 305 9.06 4.40 5.69
N ILE A 306 8.53 3.98 6.84
CA ILE A 306 7.60 4.80 7.63
C ILE A 306 8.28 6.07 8.16
N ILE A 307 9.51 5.95 8.70
CA ILE A 307 10.28 7.09 9.19
C ILE A 307 10.59 8.07 8.05
N LEU A 308 11.11 7.56 6.94
CA LEU A 308 11.45 8.36 5.75
C LEU A 308 10.23 9.11 5.22
N PHE A 309 9.09 8.43 5.07
CA PHE A 309 7.86 9.05 4.60
C PHE A 309 7.40 10.15 5.56
N THR A 310 7.43 9.89 6.86
CA THR A 310 7.05 10.89 7.87
C THR A 310 7.97 12.10 7.85
N ASP A 311 9.28 11.89 7.68
CA ASP A 311 10.26 12.97 7.62
C ASP A 311 10.08 13.85 6.37
N ILE A 312 9.77 13.27 5.21
CA ILE A 312 9.50 14.03 3.98
C ILE A 312 8.27 14.94 4.12
N PHE A 313 7.17 14.43 4.69
CA PHE A 313 5.90 15.16 4.73
C PHE A 313 5.69 16.02 5.97
N VAL A 314 6.37 15.74 7.08
CA VAL A 314 6.16 16.38 8.39
C VAL A 314 7.47 16.87 9.01
N GLY A 315 8.62 16.38 8.54
CA GLY A 315 9.93 16.72 9.09
C GLY A 315 10.33 18.17 8.84
N PHE A 316 11.57 18.50 9.20
CA PHE A 316 12.07 19.89 9.20
C PHE A 316 12.02 20.57 7.83
N HIS A 317 12.07 19.82 6.74
CA HIS A 317 12.02 20.34 5.36
C HIS A 317 10.60 20.38 4.77
N SER A 318 9.61 19.92 5.54
CA SER A 318 8.21 19.89 5.12
C SER A 318 7.65 21.28 4.78
N PRO A 319 7.86 22.34 5.60
CA PRO A 319 7.29 23.67 5.32
C PRO A 319 7.66 24.23 3.96
N GLU A 320 8.93 24.14 3.58
CA GLU A 320 9.42 24.61 2.28
C GLU A 320 8.84 23.75 1.15
N GLY A 321 8.79 22.43 1.34
CA GLY A 321 8.18 21.51 0.37
C GLY A 321 6.71 21.82 0.09
N TRP A 322 5.93 22.07 1.15
CA TRP A 322 4.54 22.50 1.03
C TRP A 322 4.41 23.89 0.40
N THR A 323 5.30 24.83 0.73
CA THR A 323 5.30 26.17 0.13
C THR A 323 5.49 26.09 -1.38
N VAL A 324 6.49 25.33 -1.83
CA VAL A 324 6.78 25.14 -3.26
C VAL A 324 5.62 24.42 -3.96
N LEU A 325 5.06 23.38 -3.33
CA LEU A 325 3.93 22.64 -3.87
C LEU A 325 2.69 23.54 -4.03
N LEU A 326 2.31 24.28 -2.99
CA LEU A 326 1.13 25.14 -2.99
C LEU A 326 1.29 26.32 -3.95
N ASN A 327 2.47 26.96 -3.97
CA ASN A 327 2.74 28.03 -4.93
C ASN A 327 2.75 27.51 -6.37
N GLY A 328 3.27 26.31 -6.60
CA GLY A 328 3.22 25.63 -7.90
C GLY A 328 1.79 25.37 -8.36
N ILE A 329 0.94 24.82 -7.50
CA ILE A 329 -0.48 24.59 -7.77
C ILE A 329 -1.22 25.91 -8.02
N ALA A 330 -0.99 26.92 -7.18
CA ALA A 330 -1.62 28.23 -7.32
C ALA A 330 -1.26 28.87 -8.67
N LYS A 331 0.02 28.87 -9.04
CA LYS A 331 0.51 29.38 -10.34
C LYS A 331 -0.10 28.60 -11.51
N HIS A 332 -0.17 27.27 -11.41
CA HIS A 332 -0.75 26.42 -12.45
C HIS A 332 -2.24 26.71 -12.68
N LEU A 333 -2.98 27.01 -11.61
CA LEU A 333 -4.38 27.42 -11.62
C LEU A 333 -4.57 28.93 -11.87
N GLY A 334 -3.51 29.72 -12.07
CA GLY A 334 -3.61 31.18 -12.25
C GLY A 334 -4.11 31.94 -11.02
N LEU A 335 -4.03 31.34 -9.84
CA LEU A 335 -4.41 31.98 -8.60
C LEU A 335 -3.19 32.63 -7.96
N PRO A 336 -3.31 33.88 -7.44
CA PRO A 336 -2.25 34.47 -6.64
C PRO A 336 -2.05 33.63 -5.38
N SER A 337 -0.79 33.28 -5.08
CA SER A 337 -0.43 32.62 -3.83
C SER A 337 -0.71 33.54 -2.66
N GLN A 338 -1.76 33.24 -1.89
CA GLN A 338 -2.05 33.97 -0.65
C GLN A 338 -1.11 33.45 0.45
N GLU A 339 -0.11 34.24 0.82
CA GLU A 339 0.88 33.88 1.85
C GLU A 339 0.22 33.44 3.15
N ASN A 340 -0.85 34.13 3.57
CA ASN A 340 -1.63 33.78 4.76
C ASN A 340 -2.24 32.37 4.68
N PHE A 341 -2.77 31.97 3.50
CA PHE A 341 -3.31 30.63 3.31
C PHE A 341 -2.21 29.58 3.35
N VAL A 342 -1.08 29.84 2.70
CA VAL A 342 0.09 28.94 2.69
C VAL A 342 0.62 28.74 4.11
N MET A 343 0.79 29.81 4.87
CA MET A 343 1.21 29.73 6.29
C MET A 343 0.21 28.97 7.15
N LEU A 344 -1.10 29.24 7.02
CA LEU A 344 -2.14 28.53 7.75
C LEU A 344 -2.16 27.03 7.41
N PHE A 345 -2.00 26.70 6.13
CA PHE A 345 -1.96 25.32 5.65
C PHE A 345 -0.76 24.59 6.24
N ILE A 346 0.44 25.17 6.14
CA ILE A 346 1.69 24.61 6.67
C ILE A 346 1.63 24.44 8.20
N ALA A 347 0.94 25.35 8.90
CA ALA A 347 0.77 25.24 10.36
C ALA A 347 -0.18 24.12 10.80
N THR A 348 -1.17 23.76 9.98
CA THR A 348 -2.26 22.85 10.38
C THR A 348 -2.19 21.48 9.71
N PHE A 349 -2.06 21.44 8.39
CA PHE A 349 -2.19 20.22 7.60
C PHE A 349 -1.07 19.21 7.85
N PRO A 350 0.23 19.58 7.86
CA PRO A 350 1.31 18.64 8.17
C PRO A 350 1.18 18.04 9.58
N VAL A 351 0.75 18.83 10.56
CA VAL A 351 0.53 18.37 11.94
C VAL A 351 -0.59 17.34 11.99
N ILE A 352 -1.73 17.62 11.34
CA ILE A 352 -2.86 16.70 11.24
C ILE A 352 -2.42 15.39 10.57
N LEU A 353 -1.71 15.49 9.45
CA LEU A 353 -1.19 14.35 8.70
C LEU A 353 -0.26 13.48 9.58
N ALA A 354 0.62 14.11 10.36
CA ALA A 354 1.48 13.45 11.33
C ALA A 354 0.69 12.67 12.38
N THR A 355 -0.36 13.26 12.94
CA THR A 355 -1.23 12.59 13.92
C THR A 355 -1.97 11.40 13.32
N ILE A 356 -2.47 11.53 12.08
CA ILE A 356 -3.14 10.42 11.38
C ILE A 356 -2.16 9.27 11.14
N PHE A 357 -0.95 9.56 10.65
CA PHE A 357 0.07 8.53 10.44
C PHE A 357 0.49 7.86 11.75
N LYS A 358 0.76 8.62 12.81
CA LYS A 358 1.06 8.06 14.14
C LYS A 358 -0.06 7.16 14.63
N TYR A 359 -1.31 7.60 14.51
CA TYR A 359 -2.48 6.80 14.88
C TYR A 359 -2.57 5.50 14.06
N TRP A 360 -2.37 5.58 12.74
CA TRP A 360 -2.45 4.41 11.86
C TRP A 360 -1.35 3.40 12.15
N ILE A 361 -0.12 3.86 12.40
CA ILE A 361 1.02 3.02 12.81
C ILE A 361 0.73 2.34 14.14
N PHE A 362 0.28 3.09 15.16
CA PHE A 362 -0.06 2.53 16.47
C PHE A 362 -1.19 1.49 16.35
N ARG A 363 -2.21 1.78 15.53
CA ARG A 363 -3.31 0.84 15.26
C ARG A 363 -2.84 -0.42 14.54
N TYR A 364 -1.91 -0.29 13.59
CA TYR A 364 -1.31 -1.41 12.88
C TYR A 364 -0.50 -2.30 13.82
N LEU A 365 0.43 -1.72 14.60
CA LEU A 365 1.26 -2.46 15.56
C LEU A 365 0.42 -3.19 16.62
N ASN A 366 -0.65 -2.55 17.12
CA ASN A 366 -1.57 -3.18 18.07
C ASN A 366 -2.38 -4.34 17.47
N ARG A 367 -2.55 -4.41 16.15
CA ARG A 367 -3.23 -5.54 15.49
C ARG A 367 -2.31 -6.75 15.30
N VAL A 368 -1.00 -6.53 15.17
CA VAL A 368 -0.03 -7.60 14.90
C VAL A 368 0.41 -8.33 16.18
N SER A 369 0.21 -7.75 17.37
CA SER A 369 0.44 -8.45 18.66
C SER A 369 -0.71 -8.33 19.67
N PRO A 370 -1.88 -8.94 19.41
CA PRO A 370 -2.95 -9.03 20.41
C PRO A 370 -2.49 -9.74 21.70
N SER A 371 -1.51 -10.65 21.57
CA SER A 371 -0.92 -11.42 22.67
C SER A 371 -0.20 -10.54 23.69
N SER A 372 0.50 -9.49 23.28
CA SER A 372 1.17 -8.56 24.20
C SER A 372 0.16 -7.81 25.08
N VAL A 373 -1.01 -7.47 24.53
CA VAL A 373 -2.09 -6.81 25.28
C VAL A 373 -2.81 -7.78 26.22
N ALA A 374 -2.93 -9.06 25.86
CA ALA A 374 -3.52 -10.09 26.72
C ALA A 374 -2.63 -10.41 27.93
N THR A 375 -1.30 -10.48 27.75
CA THR A 375 -0.36 -10.74 28.86
C THR A 375 -0.36 -9.61 29.90
N LEU A 376 -0.46 -8.34 29.46
CA LEU A 376 -0.52 -7.21 30.39
C LEU A 376 -1.84 -7.16 31.19
N LYS A 377 -2.96 -7.57 30.58
CA LYS A 377 -4.24 -7.72 31.29
C LYS A 377 -4.26 -8.91 32.25
N GLY A 378 -3.54 -9.99 31.94
CA GLY A 378 -3.37 -11.13 32.83
C GLY A 378 -2.51 -10.82 34.06
N MET A 379 -1.46 -10.00 33.91
CA MET A 379 -0.55 -9.66 35.01
C MET A 379 -1.09 -8.63 36.00
N ASN A 380 -2.00 -7.74 35.60
CA ASN A 380 -2.62 -6.76 36.51
C ASN A 380 -3.96 -7.23 37.12
N GLY A 381 -4.37 -8.48 36.88
CA GLY A 381 -5.67 -9.00 37.28
C GLY A 381 -5.66 -10.16 38.28
N SER A 382 -4.52 -10.50 38.90
CA SER A 382 -4.42 -11.59 39.88
C SER A 382 -3.77 -11.18 41.21
N GLY A 383 -4.04 -9.96 41.65
CA GLY A 383 -3.84 -9.54 43.04
C GLY A 383 -4.99 -10.00 43.92
#